data_AF-A0A443QMK5-F1
#
_entry.id   AF-A0A443QMK5-F1
#
_cell.length_a   1.000
_cell.length_b   1.000
_cell.length_c   1.000
_cell.angle_alpha   90.00
_cell.angle_beta   90.00
_cell.angle_gamma   90.00
#
_symmetry.space_group_name_H-M   'P 1'
#
loop_
_entity.id
_entity.type
_entity.pdbx_description
1 polymer ?
#
loop_
_entity_poly.entity_id
_entity_poly.type
_entity_poly.pdbx_seq_one_letter_code
_entity_poly.pdbx_strand_id
1 'polypeptide(L)'
;MDRKLLIVFCTLCIIVSFTQVKGWPRGVPKEACNRLEPKHEKNRKQSSPAPFELKISKDRFSKSELVTVTISGKNTASNNQTAFKGFLVVARQPGSRTNIGLFKAPANGKLMNCSYEGDSVTHKDPTPKNSVTFQWTPPSNLTGSVSFL
;
A
#
# COMPACT_ATOMS: atom_id res chain seq x y z
N MET A 1 41.62 2.66 -31.81
CA MET A 1 40.70 3.35 -30.87
C MET A 1 41.50 3.70 -29.63
N ASP A 2 41.64 4.98 -29.30
CA ASP A 2 42.52 5.42 -28.22
C ASP A 2 42.13 4.80 -26.88
N ARG A 3 43.11 4.29 -26.12
CA ARG A 3 42.89 3.66 -24.80
C ARG A 3 42.11 4.59 -23.85
N LYS A 4 42.32 5.91 -23.98
CA LYS A 4 41.59 6.95 -23.23
C LYS A 4 40.12 7.03 -23.63
N LEU A 5 39.81 6.90 -24.92
CA LEU A 5 38.45 6.93 -25.45
C LEU A 5 37.65 5.68 -25.01
N LEU A 6 38.31 4.51 -24.98
CA LEU A 6 37.72 3.26 -24.47
C LEU A 6 37.39 3.37 -22.96
N ILE A 7 38.31 3.92 -22.16
CA ILE A 7 38.09 4.09 -20.71
C ILE A 7 36.94 5.07 -20.43
N VAL A 8 36.88 6.20 -21.14
CA VAL A 8 35.78 7.18 -21.01
C VAL A 8 34.44 6.56 -21.42
N PHE A 9 34.42 5.76 -22.49
CA PHE A 9 33.20 5.06 -22.91
C PHE A 9 32.74 4.04 -21.87
N CYS A 10 33.66 3.22 -21.33
CA CYS A 10 33.34 2.25 -20.29
C CYS A 10 32.83 2.92 -19.00
N THR A 11 33.44 4.03 -18.55
CA THR A 11 32.96 4.74 -17.36
C THR A 11 31.58 5.37 -17.59
N LEU A 12 31.30 5.92 -18.77
CA LEU A 12 30.00 6.47 -19.11
C LEU A 12 28.90 5.39 -19.12
N CYS A 13 29.18 4.20 -19.69
CA CYS A 13 28.25 3.07 -19.69
C CYS A 13 27.96 2.55 -18.27
N ILE A 14 28.97 2.51 -17.40
CA ILE A 14 28.81 2.12 -16.00
C ILE A 14 27.92 3.13 -15.27
N ILE A 15 28.15 4.44 -15.44
CA ILE A 15 27.35 5.51 -14.80
C ILE A 15 25.88 5.48 -15.24
N VAL A 16 25.60 5.22 -16.53
CA VAL A 16 24.23 5.14 -17.06
C VAL A 16 23.47 3.91 -16.52
N SER A 17 24.19 2.85 -16.16
CA SER A 17 23.60 1.62 -15.61
C SER A 17 23.12 1.76 -14.15
N PHE A 18 23.59 2.77 -13.42
CA PHE A 18 23.31 2.96 -11.99
C PHE A 18 22.04 3.75 -11.67
N THR A 19 21.27 4.25 -12.65
CA THR A 19 20.20 5.25 -12.39
C THR A 19 18.76 4.79 -12.62
N GLN A 20 18.49 3.50 -12.90
CA GLN A 20 17.11 3.03 -13.07
C GLN A 20 16.58 2.25 -11.86
N VAL A 21 16.03 2.97 -10.88
CA VAL A 21 15.17 2.37 -9.85
C VAL A 21 13.74 2.28 -10.41
N LYS A 22 13.34 1.09 -10.87
CA LYS A 22 11.94 0.83 -11.24
C LYS A 22 11.16 0.61 -9.95
N GLY A 23 10.25 1.54 -9.63
CA GLY A 23 9.26 1.32 -8.56
C GLY A 23 8.39 0.10 -8.86
N TRP A 24 7.69 -0.46 -7.87
CA TRP A 24 6.86 -1.65 -8.06
C TRP A 24 5.47 -1.25 -8.60
N PRO A 25 5.20 -1.32 -9.93
CA PRO A 25 3.93 -0.87 -10.48
C PRO A 25 2.77 -1.79 -10.09
N ARG A 26 3.06 -3.03 -9.70
CA ARG A 26 2.09 -4.09 -9.43
C ARG A 26 2.11 -4.51 -7.95
N GLY A 27 1.99 -3.56 -7.04
CA GLY A 27 1.89 -3.83 -5.60
C GLY A 27 3.20 -3.69 -4.85
N VAL A 28 3.11 -3.74 -3.53
CA VAL A 28 4.26 -3.57 -2.63
C VAL A 28 5.07 -4.87 -2.44
N PRO A 29 6.36 -4.78 -2.12
CA PRO A 29 7.18 -5.95 -1.78
C PRO A 29 6.78 -6.54 -0.41
N LYS A 30 6.96 -7.85 -0.20
CA LYS A 30 6.49 -8.57 1.00
C LYS A 30 7.12 -8.04 2.29
N GLU A 31 8.31 -7.49 2.20
CA GLU A 31 9.03 -6.88 3.32
C GLU A 31 8.29 -5.65 3.89
N ALA A 32 7.41 -5.01 3.10
CA ALA A 32 6.58 -3.90 3.55
C ALA A 32 5.52 -4.33 4.58
N CYS A 33 5.09 -5.60 4.56
CA CYS A 33 4.02 -6.12 5.41
C CYS A 33 4.29 -5.97 6.92
N ASN A 34 5.54 -6.16 7.35
CA ASN A 34 5.85 -6.20 8.77
C ASN A 34 5.75 -4.82 9.45
N ARG A 35 6.29 -3.79 8.80
CA ARG A 35 6.35 -2.44 9.37
C ARG A 35 5.32 -1.48 8.77
N LEU A 36 4.66 -1.87 7.68
CA LEU A 36 3.83 -0.98 6.85
C LEU A 36 4.58 0.32 6.49
N GLU A 37 5.90 0.22 6.43
CA GLU A 37 6.79 1.35 6.24
C GLU A 37 7.34 1.26 4.81
N PRO A 38 6.95 2.18 3.93
CA PRO A 38 7.50 2.21 2.59
C PRO A 38 8.99 2.54 2.71
N LYS A 39 9.85 1.59 2.33
CA LYS A 39 11.30 1.80 2.27
C LYS A 39 11.66 2.61 1.01
N HIS A 40 11.30 3.89 1.02
CA HIS A 40 11.67 4.84 -0.02
C HIS A 40 12.69 5.83 0.53
N GLU A 41 13.97 5.46 0.49
CA GLU A 41 15.15 6.29 0.81
C GLU A 41 14.89 7.56 1.68
N LYS A 42 14.88 8.74 1.06
CA LYS A 42 14.80 10.05 1.72
C LYS A 42 13.38 10.44 2.15
N ASN A 43 12.37 9.64 1.86
CA ASN A 43 10.99 9.95 2.23
C ASN A 43 10.80 9.72 3.72
N ARG A 44 10.52 10.81 4.43
CA ARG A 44 10.17 10.77 5.85
C ARG A 44 8.71 10.41 6.01
N LYS A 45 8.38 9.82 7.16
CA LYS A 45 6.98 9.67 7.58
C LYS A 45 6.28 11.02 7.50
N GLN A 46 5.04 11.00 7.06
CA GLN A 46 4.24 12.21 6.98
C GLN A 46 4.09 12.83 8.39
N SER A 47 4.34 14.14 8.49
CA SER A 47 4.18 14.92 9.73
C SER A 47 2.95 15.84 9.73
N SER A 48 2.36 16.09 8.57
CA SER A 48 1.12 16.85 8.40
C SER A 48 -0.11 15.93 8.49
N PRO A 49 -1.34 16.48 8.61
CA PRO A 49 -2.56 15.67 8.55
C PRO A 49 -2.61 14.80 7.28
N ALA A 50 -2.96 13.52 7.44
CA ALA A 50 -3.05 12.57 6.34
C ALA A 50 -3.99 13.12 5.22
N PRO A 51 -3.55 13.15 3.94
CA PRO A 51 -4.34 13.66 2.84
C PRO A 51 -5.30 12.59 2.30
N PHE A 52 -5.32 11.42 2.95
CA PHE A 52 -6.19 10.29 2.67
C PHE A 52 -6.94 9.93 3.95
N GLU A 53 -8.04 9.21 3.81
CA GLU A 53 -8.85 8.71 4.91
C GLU A 53 -9.32 7.28 4.65
N LEU A 54 -9.47 6.52 5.73
CA LEU A 54 -10.09 5.20 5.73
C LEU A 54 -11.53 5.34 6.26
N LYS A 55 -12.51 4.97 5.44
CA LYS A 55 -13.92 4.90 5.81
C LYS A 55 -14.34 3.46 5.97
N ILE A 56 -14.89 3.15 7.14
CA ILE A 56 -15.42 1.83 7.46
C ILE A 56 -16.94 1.92 7.42
N SER A 57 -17.61 0.93 6.82
CA SER A 57 -19.06 0.97 6.67
C SER A 57 -19.83 0.85 8.00
N LYS A 58 -19.17 0.40 9.07
CA LYS A 58 -19.78 0.15 10.38
C LYS A 58 -18.74 0.10 11.49
N ASP A 59 -19.12 0.63 12.65
CA ASP A 59 -18.29 0.65 13.85
C ASP A 59 -18.39 -0.65 14.67
N ARG A 60 -19.42 -1.45 14.40
CA ARG A 60 -19.67 -2.75 15.03
C ARG A 60 -20.07 -3.75 13.95
N PHE A 61 -19.59 -4.98 14.08
CA PHE A 61 -19.88 -6.07 13.15
C PHE A 61 -19.87 -7.40 13.90
N SER A 62 -20.64 -8.35 13.38
CA SER A 62 -20.66 -9.73 13.85
C SER A 62 -19.54 -10.55 13.22
N LYS A 63 -19.29 -11.72 13.79
CA LYS A 63 -18.40 -12.72 13.19
C LYS A 63 -18.91 -13.08 11.79
N SER A 64 -17.98 -13.26 10.85
CA SER A 64 -18.26 -13.56 9.44
C SER A 64 -19.02 -12.48 8.65
N GLU A 65 -19.32 -11.34 9.26
CA GLU A 65 -20.02 -10.25 8.58
C GLU A 65 -19.07 -9.46 7.66
N LEU A 66 -19.47 -9.20 6.42
CA LEU A 66 -18.65 -8.41 5.48
C LEU A 66 -18.62 -6.94 5.91
N VAL A 67 -17.41 -6.41 6.13
CA VAL A 67 -17.14 -5.00 6.39
C VAL A 67 -16.61 -4.36 5.12
N THR A 68 -17.19 -3.24 4.70
CA THR A 68 -16.67 -2.46 3.58
C THR A 68 -15.69 -1.41 4.10
N VAL A 69 -14.52 -1.36 3.49
CA VAL A 69 -13.44 -0.43 3.82
C VAL A 69 -13.06 0.35 2.57
N THR A 70 -12.98 1.67 2.68
CA THR A 70 -12.68 2.57 1.57
C THR A 70 -11.52 3.48 1.92
N ILE A 71 -10.49 3.51 1.06
CA ILE A 71 -9.46 4.55 1.07
C ILE A 71 -9.94 5.66 0.13
N SER A 72 -10.03 6.90 0.60
CA SER A 72 -10.32 8.04 -0.26
C SER A 72 -9.35 9.19 -0.03
N GLY A 73 -8.98 9.90 -1.09
CA GLY A 73 -8.32 11.19 -0.99
C GLY A 73 -9.23 12.25 -0.40
N LYS A 74 -8.67 13.14 0.42
CA LYS A 74 -9.34 14.34 0.91
C LYS A 74 -9.32 15.44 -0.14
N ASN A 75 -10.29 16.36 -0.03
CA ASN A 75 -10.35 17.55 -0.87
C ASN A 75 -9.18 18.49 -0.55
N THR A 76 -8.56 19.03 -1.59
CA THR A 76 -7.52 20.05 -1.51
C THR A 76 -8.14 21.44 -1.39
N ALA A 77 -7.32 22.45 -1.05
CA ALA A 77 -7.73 23.86 -1.05
C ALA A 77 -8.24 24.36 -2.42
N SER A 78 -7.89 23.66 -3.51
CA SER A 78 -8.34 23.94 -4.88
C SER A 78 -9.59 23.15 -5.30
N ASN A 79 -10.33 22.56 -4.34
CA ASN A 79 -11.52 21.73 -4.57
C ASN A 79 -11.28 20.48 -5.46
N ASN A 80 -10.04 20.02 -5.55
CA ASN A 80 -9.70 18.76 -6.22
C ASN A 80 -9.53 17.65 -5.18
N GLN A 81 -9.91 16.42 -5.52
CA GLN A 81 -9.67 15.28 -4.65
C GLN A 81 -8.22 14.80 -4.79
N THR A 82 -7.54 14.56 -3.66
CA THR A 82 -6.16 14.06 -3.69
C THR A 82 -6.11 12.65 -4.28
N ALA A 83 -5.40 12.48 -5.40
CA ALA A 83 -5.20 11.16 -5.99
C ALA A 83 -4.01 10.42 -5.35
N PHE A 84 -4.08 9.09 -5.28
CA PHE A 84 -2.99 8.21 -4.90
C PHE A 84 -2.76 7.13 -5.96
N LYS A 85 -1.52 6.63 -6.05
CA LYS A 85 -1.14 5.60 -7.04
C LYS A 85 -0.95 4.21 -6.42
N GLY A 86 -0.49 4.17 -5.16
CA GLY A 86 -0.19 2.95 -4.43
C GLY A 86 -0.80 2.94 -3.04
N PHE A 87 -1.04 1.73 -2.52
CA PHE A 87 -1.52 1.50 -1.17
C PHE A 87 -1.13 0.09 -0.70
N LEU A 88 -1.10 -0.10 0.60
CA LEU A 88 -1.10 -1.39 1.27
C LEU A 88 -2.07 -1.25 2.44
N VAL A 89 -3.04 -2.16 2.55
CA VAL A 89 -3.95 -2.20 3.70
C VAL A 89 -3.94 -3.56 4.37
N VAL A 90 -3.92 -3.53 5.69
CA VAL A 90 -4.05 -4.70 6.57
C VAL A 90 -5.06 -4.42 7.68
N ALA A 91 -5.58 -5.47 8.30
CA ALA A 91 -6.40 -5.37 9.51
C ALA A 91 -5.65 -6.02 10.68
N ARG A 92 -5.60 -5.35 11.84
CA ARG A 92 -4.91 -5.82 13.06
C ARG A 92 -5.73 -5.47 14.30
N GLN A 93 -5.58 -6.23 15.37
CA GLN A 93 -6.01 -5.76 16.69
C GLN A 93 -5.07 -4.64 17.17
N PRO A 94 -5.56 -3.63 17.92
CA PRO A 94 -4.72 -2.59 18.51
C PRO A 94 -3.54 -3.19 19.29
N GLY A 95 -2.33 -2.70 19.03
CA GLY A 95 -1.09 -3.20 19.65
C GLY A 95 -0.50 -4.47 19.03
N SER A 96 -1.23 -5.16 18.15
CA SER A 96 -0.74 -6.35 17.45
C SER A 96 -0.05 -6.02 16.13
N ARG A 97 0.93 -6.84 15.74
CA ARG A 97 1.53 -6.83 14.39
C ARG A 97 0.97 -7.94 13.49
N THR A 98 0.10 -8.78 14.02
CA THR A 98 -0.48 -9.91 13.30
C THR A 98 -1.71 -9.46 12.52
N ASN A 99 -1.72 -9.77 11.23
CA ASN A 99 -2.85 -9.51 10.35
C ASN A 99 -4.01 -10.46 10.68
N ILE A 100 -5.23 -9.96 10.63
CA ILE A 100 -6.46 -10.70 10.92
C ILE A 100 -7.51 -10.54 9.82
N GLY A 101 -8.28 -11.60 9.61
CA GLY A 101 -9.37 -11.64 8.66
C GLY A 101 -8.92 -11.74 7.20
N LEU A 102 -9.88 -11.70 6.31
CA LEU A 102 -9.67 -11.95 4.89
C LEU A 102 -10.28 -10.82 4.07
N PHE A 103 -9.49 -10.26 3.16
CA PHE A 103 -9.97 -9.31 2.18
C PHE A 103 -10.49 -10.00 0.93
N LYS A 104 -11.42 -9.35 0.24
CA LYS A 104 -11.77 -9.63 -1.14
C LYS A 104 -11.13 -8.62 -2.07
N ALA A 105 -10.68 -9.09 -3.23
CA ALA A 105 -10.00 -8.26 -4.21
C ALA A 105 -10.90 -7.08 -4.67
N PRO A 106 -10.43 -5.82 -4.58
CA PRO A 106 -11.14 -4.68 -5.14
C PRO A 106 -10.90 -4.57 -6.66
N ALA A 107 -11.77 -3.86 -7.37
CA ALA A 107 -11.62 -3.65 -8.82
C ALA A 107 -10.27 -3.02 -9.19
N ASN A 108 -9.77 -2.07 -8.39
CA ASN A 108 -8.55 -1.31 -8.64
C ASN A 108 -7.38 -1.69 -7.71
N GLY A 109 -7.34 -2.94 -7.27
CA GLY A 109 -6.26 -3.48 -6.45
C GLY A 109 -6.17 -4.99 -6.58
N LYS A 110 -5.41 -5.61 -5.69
CA LYS A 110 -5.25 -7.06 -5.63
C LYS A 110 -5.01 -7.51 -4.20
N LEU A 111 -5.29 -8.78 -3.95
CA LEU A 111 -4.88 -9.45 -2.72
C LEU A 111 -3.35 -9.58 -2.67
N MET A 112 -2.84 -9.60 -1.44
CA MET A 112 -1.46 -9.90 -1.13
C MET A 112 -1.42 -10.85 0.06
N ASN A 113 -0.32 -11.60 0.16
CA ASN A 113 -0.12 -12.61 1.18
C ASN A 113 1.05 -12.17 2.07
N CYS A 114 0.75 -11.28 3.01
CA CYS A 114 1.72 -10.81 3.98
C CYS A 114 2.13 -11.95 4.92
N SER A 115 1.14 -12.55 5.59
CA SER A 115 1.29 -13.69 6.48
C SER A 115 0.58 -14.93 5.93
N TYR A 116 -0.63 -14.77 5.42
CA TYR A 116 -1.42 -15.84 4.79
C TYR A 116 -2.24 -15.28 3.62
N GLU A 117 -2.91 -16.17 2.88
CA GLU A 117 -3.65 -15.79 1.69
C GLU A 117 -4.75 -14.77 1.98
N GLY A 118 -4.74 -13.64 1.26
CA GLY A 118 -5.80 -12.64 1.34
C GLY A 118 -5.83 -11.81 2.64
N ASP A 119 -4.77 -11.85 3.44
CA ASP A 119 -4.66 -11.10 4.70
C ASP A 119 -4.35 -9.60 4.52
N SER A 120 -4.13 -9.19 3.27
CA SER A 120 -3.76 -7.83 2.90
C SER A 120 -4.18 -7.50 1.46
N VAL A 121 -4.29 -6.20 1.16
CA VAL A 121 -4.59 -5.69 -0.18
C VAL A 121 -3.63 -4.60 -0.60
N THR A 122 -3.27 -4.57 -1.89
CA THR A 122 -2.36 -3.56 -2.45
C THR A 122 -2.81 -3.13 -3.86
N HIS A 123 -2.17 -2.11 -4.42
CA HIS A 123 -2.44 -1.66 -5.79
C HIS A 123 -1.98 -2.71 -6.81
N LYS A 124 -2.69 -2.80 -7.95
CA LYS A 124 -2.32 -3.71 -9.06
C LYS A 124 -1.61 -2.99 -10.22
N ASP A 125 -1.71 -1.67 -10.26
CA ASP A 125 -1.18 -0.78 -11.29
C ASP A 125 -0.89 0.61 -10.69
N PRO A 126 -0.09 1.46 -11.37
CA PRO A 126 0.22 2.82 -10.93
C PRO A 126 -0.80 3.87 -11.39
N THR A 127 -1.96 3.46 -11.95
CA THR A 127 -3.00 4.39 -12.41
C THR A 127 -3.48 5.24 -11.22
N PRO A 128 -3.61 6.57 -11.35
CA PRO A 128 -4.14 7.41 -10.29
C PRO A 128 -5.54 6.98 -9.84
N LYS A 129 -5.77 7.00 -8.52
CA LYS A 129 -7.03 6.59 -7.88
C LYS A 129 -7.44 7.68 -6.90
N ASN A 130 -8.70 8.10 -6.96
CA ASN A 130 -9.27 9.03 -5.96
C ASN A 130 -9.87 8.25 -4.78
N SER A 131 -10.35 7.04 -5.05
CA SER A 131 -10.95 6.13 -4.07
C SER A 131 -10.70 4.67 -4.46
N VAL A 132 -10.57 3.80 -3.46
CA VAL A 132 -10.56 2.34 -3.61
C VAL A 132 -11.36 1.72 -2.47
N THR A 133 -12.30 0.84 -2.81
CA THR A 133 -13.16 0.14 -1.86
C THR A 133 -12.92 -1.35 -1.93
N PHE A 134 -12.80 -2.00 -0.78
CA PHE A 134 -12.63 -3.44 -0.62
C PHE A 134 -13.54 -3.98 0.48
N GLN A 135 -13.82 -5.27 0.45
CA GLN A 135 -14.55 -5.97 1.49
C GLN A 135 -13.57 -6.76 2.36
N TRP A 136 -13.86 -6.84 3.65
CA TRP A 136 -13.10 -7.58 4.65
C TRP A 136 -14.04 -8.44 5.50
N THR A 137 -13.61 -9.66 5.82
CA THR A 137 -14.34 -10.59 6.67
C THR A 137 -13.53 -10.87 7.94
N PRO A 138 -14.12 -10.67 9.14
CA PRO A 138 -13.44 -10.96 10.40
C PRO A 138 -13.27 -12.48 10.60
N PRO A 139 -12.19 -12.93 11.26
CA PRO A 139 -12.04 -14.33 11.61
C PRO A 139 -13.05 -14.73 12.70
N SER A 140 -13.46 -16.00 12.71
CA SER A 140 -14.53 -16.52 13.59
C SER A 140 -14.20 -16.45 15.10
N ASN A 141 -12.92 -16.44 15.44
CA ASN A 141 -12.42 -16.34 16.82
C ASN A 141 -12.13 -14.89 17.25
N LEU A 142 -12.37 -13.89 16.40
CA LEU A 142 -12.08 -12.50 16.73
C LEU A 142 -12.91 -12.02 17.93
N THR A 143 -12.24 -11.35 18.85
CA THR A 143 -12.84 -10.59 19.95
C THR A 143 -12.18 -9.21 20.04
N GLY A 144 -12.95 -8.21 20.49
CA GLY A 144 -12.48 -6.84 20.65
C GLY A 144 -12.36 -6.05 19.34
N SER A 145 -11.59 -4.98 19.39
CA SER A 145 -11.50 -3.98 18.33
C SER A 145 -10.55 -4.37 17.20
N VAL A 146 -10.81 -3.82 16.01
CA VAL A 146 -9.96 -3.95 14.83
C VAL A 146 -9.56 -2.57 14.36
N SER A 147 -8.31 -2.45 13.92
CA SER A 147 -7.76 -1.29 13.24
C SER A 147 -7.35 -1.67 11.83
N PHE A 148 -7.84 -0.91 10.86
CA PHE A 148 -7.35 -0.95 9.49
C PHE A 148 -6.21 0.05 9.36
N LEU A 149 -5.11 -0.40 8.75
CA LEU A 149 -3.86 0.36 8.59
C LEU A 149 -3.49 0.44 7.12
#